data_AF-A0A953UWZ2-F1
#
_entry.id   AF-A0A953UWZ2-F1
#
_cell.length_a   1.000
_cell.length_b   1.000
_cell.length_c   1.000
_cell.angle_alpha   90.00
_cell.angle_beta   90.00
_cell.angle_gamma   90.00
#
_symmetry.space_group_name_H-M   'P 1'
#
loop_
_entity.id
_entity.type
_entity.pdbx_description
1 polymer ?
#
loop_
_entity_poly.entity_id
_entity_poly.type
_entity_poly.pdbx_seq_one_letter_code
_entity_poly.pdbx_strand_id
1 'polypeptide(L)'
;MNKAGLKAIVRDGLDDPNVLGRIACKLRDDDSLVQAHNDGRDFRVGWGQHLGYLRCTIFVGATDDALAQIDIHDDGDVRVEAWEPLSVTISPSEDLICLTRFRLG
;
A
#
# COMPACT_ATOMS: atom_id res chain seq x y z
N MET A 1 2.24 -11.77 7.93
CA MET A 1 0.82 -12.13 7.60
C MET A 1 0.73 -13.23 6.52
N ASN A 2 -0.43 -13.87 6.23
CA ASN A 2 -0.59 -14.81 5.08
C ASN A 2 -1.46 -14.21 3.93
N LYS A 3 -1.46 -14.81 2.73
CA LYS A 3 -2.19 -14.28 1.55
C LYS A 3 -3.71 -14.13 1.77
N ALA A 4 -4.31 -15.00 2.58
CA ALA A 4 -5.73 -14.92 2.90
C ALA A 4 -6.06 -13.74 3.81
N GLY A 5 -5.18 -13.46 4.79
CA GLY A 5 -5.29 -12.28 5.67
C GLY A 5 -5.17 -10.97 4.90
N LEU A 6 -4.21 -10.86 3.98
CA LEU A 6 -4.08 -9.68 3.12
C LEU A 6 -5.35 -9.47 2.27
N LYS A 7 -5.89 -10.53 1.66
CA LYS A 7 -7.16 -10.44 0.90
C LYS A 7 -8.34 -9.99 1.75
N ALA A 8 -8.39 -10.36 3.03
CA ALA A 8 -9.44 -9.89 3.92
C ALA A 8 -9.32 -8.39 4.21
N ILE A 9 -8.11 -7.89 4.48
CA ILE A 9 -7.84 -6.46 4.71
C ILE A 9 -8.20 -5.63 3.48
N VAL A 10 -7.88 -6.11 2.28
CA VAL A 10 -8.19 -5.42 1.02
C VAL A 10 -9.69 -5.27 0.78
N ARG A 11 -10.46 -6.27 1.21
CA ARG A 11 -11.93 -6.27 1.07
C ARG A 11 -12.64 -5.51 2.17
N ASP A 12 -11.97 -5.30 3.30
CA ASP A 12 -12.55 -4.61 4.45
C ASP A 12 -12.77 -3.11 4.13
N GLY A 13 -13.91 -2.59 4.57
CA GLY A 13 -14.29 -1.19 4.34
C GLY A 13 -14.71 -0.82 2.90
N LEU A 14 -14.86 -1.79 1.98
CA LEU A 14 -15.38 -1.51 0.63
C LEU A 14 -16.86 -1.09 0.59
N ASP A 15 -17.60 -1.36 1.66
CA ASP A 15 -18.99 -0.94 1.81
C ASP A 15 -19.12 0.57 2.14
N ASP A 16 -18.01 1.24 2.50
CA ASP A 16 -18.00 2.69 2.74
C ASP A 16 -17.98 3.45 1.39
N PRO A 17 -18.97 4.30 1.10
CA PRO A 17 -19.02 5.06 -0.13
C PRO A 17 -17.88 6.09 -0.28
N ASN A 18 -17.13 6.40 0.77
CA ASN A 18 -15.96 7.28 0.69
C ASN A 18 -14.66 6.52 0.46
N VAL A 19 -14.67 5.18 0.50
CA VAL A 19 -13.48 4.35 0.29
C VAL A 19 -13.44 3.88 -1.17
N LEU A 20 -12.34 4.19 -1.84
CA LEU A 20 -12.06 3.67 -3.18
C LEU A 20 -11.53 2.24 -3.11
N GLY A 21 -10.77 1.92 -2.07
CA GLY A 21 -10.27 0.58 -1.81
C GLY A 21 -9.06 0.61 -0.91
N ARG A 22 -8.53 -0.58 -0.63
CA ARG A 22 -7.34 -0.75 0.19
C ARG A 22 -6.23 -1.46 -0.56
N ILE A 23 -4.99 -1.16 -0.19
CA ILE A 23 -3.79 -1.80 -0.73
C ILE A 23 -3.01 -2.37 0.45
N ALA A 24 -2.91 -3.68 0.56
CA ALA A 24 -2.21 -4.35 1.66
C ALA A 24 -1.06 -5.23 1.16
N CYS A 25 0.12 -5.10 1.77
CA CYS A 25 1.27 -5.96 1.53
C CYS A 25 2.02 -6.24 2.85
N LYS A 26 2.86 -7.28 2.86
CA LYS A 26 3.76 -7.51 3.99
C LYS A 26 4.92 -6.52 3.99
N LEU A 27 5.60 -6.38 5.11
CA LEU A 27 6.87 -5.67 5.14
C LEU A 27 7.91 -6.54 4.42
N ARG A 28 8.55 -5.99 3.38
CA ARG A 28 9.65 -6.65 2.66
C ARG A 28 9.24 -7.93 1.92
N ASP A 29 8.20 -7.85 1.07
CA ASP A 29 7.70 -9.01 0.31
C ASP A 29 7.57 -8.69 -1.18
N ASP A 30 8.10 -9.55 -2.04
CA ASP A 30 8.16 -9.35 -3.49
C ASP A 30 6.90 -9.80 -4.24
N ASP A 31 5.91 -10.31 -3.51
CA ASP A 31 4.63 -10.71 -4.07
C ASP A 31 3.92 -9.51 -4.73
N SER A 32 3.90 -9.50 -6.06
CA SER A 32 3.12 -8.56 -6.85
C SER A 32 1.63 -8.86 -6.65
N LEU A 33 0.98 -8.03 -5.83
CA LEU A 33 -0.45 -8.12 -5.58
C LEU A 33 -1.16 -7.06 -6.43
N VAL A 34 -1.93 -7.52 -7.42
CA VAL A 34 -2.92 -6.69 -8.12
C VAL A 34 -4.15 -6.58 -7.23
N GLN A 35 -4.49 -5.35 -6.83
CA GLN A 35 -5.58 -5.07 -5.90
C GLN A 35 -6.54 -4.07 -6.55
N ALA A 36 -7.67 -4.57 -7.04
CA ALA A 36 -8.68 -3.79 -7.73
C ALA A 36 -9.45 -2.88 -6.76
N HIS A 37 -9.64 -1.62 -7.15
CA HIS A 37 -10.39 -0.61 -6.41
C HIS A 37 -11.71 -0.26 -7.12
N ASN A 38 -12.63 0.38 -6.39
CA ASN A 38 -13.96 0.77 -6.85
C ASN A 38 -13.97 1.75 -8.03
N ASP A 39 -12.85 2.44 -8.30
CA ASP A 39 -12.65 3.31 -9.46
C ASP A 39 -12.11 2.56 -10.70
N GLY A 40 -12.01 1.23 -10.64
CA GLY A 40 -11.53 0.39 -11.73
C GLY A 40 -10.01 0.45 -11.94
N ARG A 41 -9.28 1.11 -11.03
CA ARG A 41 -7.81 1.12 -11.05
C ARG A 41 -7.26 -0.07 -10.31
N ASP A 42 -6.18 -0.60 -10.87
CA ASP A 42 -5.35 -1.62 -10.27
C ASP A 42 -4.07 -0.98 -9.73
N PHE A 43 -3.48 -1.62 -8.72
CA PHE A 43 -2.23 -1.16 -8.12
C PHE A 43 -1.26 -2.33 -7.99
N ARG A 44 0.03 -2.02 -8.15
CA ARG A 44 1.13 -2.96 -7.88
C ARG A 44 2.03 -2.43 -6.78
N VAL A 45 2.58 -3.34 -6.00
CA VAL A 45 3.57 -3.05 -4.96
C VAL A 45 4.95 -3.41 -5.49
N GLY A 46 5.93 -2.53 -5.30
CA GLY A 46 7.34 -2.81 -5.59
C GLY A 46 8.23 -2.43 -4.42
N TRP A 47 9.26 -3.23 -4.17
CA TRP A 47 10.25 -2.99 -3.13
C TRP A 47 11.62 -2.70 -3.73
N GLY A 48 12.32 -1.73 -3.15
CA GLY A 48 13.68 -1.35 -3.54
C GLY A 48 14.56 -1.16 -2.30
N GLN A 49 15.73 -1.80 -2.28
CA GLN A 49 16.72 -1.58 -1.24
C GLN A 49 17.58 -0.36 -1.57
N HIS A 50 17.70 0.56 -0.62
CA HIS A 50 18.59 1.72 -0.71
C HIS A 50 19.58 1.73 0.46
N LEU A 51 20.56 2.62 0.42
CA LEU A 51 21.53 2.78 1.50
C LEU A 51 20.83 3.40 2.72
N GLY A 52 20.61 2.60 3.77
CA GLY A 52 20.03 3.03 5.05
C GLY A 52 18.50 3.03 5.14
N TYR A 53 17.79 2.62 4.08
CA TYR A 53 16.34 2.43 4.12
C TYR A 53 15.86 1.42 3.07
N LEU A 54 14.68 0.88 3.33
CA LEU A 54 13.93 0.07 2.39
C LEU A 54 12.72 0.87 1.88
N ARG A 55 12.54 0.92 0.56
CA ARG A 55 11.45 1.65 -0.10
C ARG A 55 10.36 0.70 -0.57
N CYS A 56 9.14 0.95 -0.14
CA CYS A 56 7.92 0.41 -0.74
C CYS A 56 7.34 1.46 -1.68
N THR A 57 7.13 1.12 -2.95
CA THR A 57 6.43 1.98 -3.92
C THR A 57 5.14 1.32 -4.35
N ILE A 58 4.04 2.08 -4.31
CA ILE A 58 2.73 1.67 -4.78
C ILE A 58 2.51 2.33 -6.14
N PHE A 59 2.47 1.55 -7.20
CA PHE A 59 2.33 2.06 -8.56
C PHE A 59 0.90 1.89 -9.09
N VAL A 60 0.53 2.74 -10.03
CA VAL A 60 -0.79 2.76 -10.67
C VAL A 60 -0.80 1.87 -11.92
N GLY A 61 -1.53 0.75 -11.85
CA GLY A 61 -1.74 -0.15 -12.98
C GLY A 61 -0.43 -0.63 -13.62
N ALA A 62 -0.37 -0.50 -14.95
CA ALA A 62 0.81 -0.85 -15.75
C ALA A 62 1.76 0.32 -15.99
N THR A 63 1.49 1.51 -15.43
CA THR A 63 2.40 2.65 -15.53
C THR A 63 3.47 2.58 -14.43
N ASP A 64 4.50 3.41 -14.57
CA ASP A 64 5.52 3.63 -13.54
C ASP A 64 5.17 4.82 -12.63
N ASP A 65 3.94 5.35 -12.73
CA ASP A 65 3.47 6.41 -11.85
C ASP A 65 3.23 5.85 -10.44
N ALA A 66 3.72 6.58 -9.44
CA ALA A 66 3.53 6.23 -8.04
C ALA A 66 2.27 6.89 -7.45
N LEU A 67 1.46 6.08 -6.78
CA LEU A 67 0.41 6.54 -5.87
C LEU A 67 1.00 7.00 -4.53
N ALA A 68 1.97 6.22 -4.03
CA ALA A 68 2.64 6.48 -2.76
C ALA A 68 4.02 5.82 -2.70
N GLN A 69 4.90 6.40 -1.89
CA GLN A 69 6.18 5.83 -1.50
C GLN A 69 6.30 5.83 0.02
N ILE A 70 6.76 4.71 0.57
CA ILE A 70 7.00 4.52 2.00
C ILE A 70 8.45 4.08 2.16
N ASP A 71 9.27 4.93 2.77
CA ASP A 71 10.64 4.61 3.14
C ASP A 71 10.68 4.23 4.61
N ILE A 72 11.25 3.06 4.90
CA ILE A 72 11.44 2.53 6.25
C ILE A 72 12.93 2.49 6.51
N HIS A 73 13.40 3.40 7.36
CA HIS A 73 14.81 3.53 7.72
C HIS A 73 15.20 2.51 8.80
N ASP A 74 16.48 2.17 8.84
CA ASP A 74 17.01 1.16 9.77
C ASP A 74 16.96 1.61 11.24
N ASP A 75 16.86 2.92 11.49
CA ASP A 75 16.69 3.54 12.81
C ASP A 75 15.23 3.63 13.27
N GLY A 76 14.29 3.20 12.41
CA GLY A 76 12.85 3.21 12.68
C GLY A 76 12.12 4.44 12.16
N ASP A 77 12.82 5.42 11.57
CA ASP A 77 12.15 6.53 10.90
C ASP A 77 11.36 6.05 9.68
N VAL A 78 10.20 6.67 9.47
CA VAL A 78 9.33 6.38 8.34
C VAL A 78 9.04 7.68 7.61
N ARG A 79 9.31 7.70 6.30
CA ARG A 79 8.87 8.76 5.39
C ARG A 79 7.76 8.23 4.50
N VAL A 80 6.70 9.02 4.36
CA VAL A 80 5.59 8.72 3.45
C VAL A 80 5.43 9.88 2.47
N GLU A 81 5.45 9.57 1.18
CA GLU A 81 5.02 10.46 0.10
C GLU A 81 3.77 9.89 -0.53
N ALA A 82 2.75 10.73 -0.72
CA ALA A 82 1.48 10.35 -1.29
C ALA A 82 1.03 11.41 -2.30
N TRP A 83 0.62 10.97 -3.48
CA TRP A 83 0.14 11.84 -4.56
C TRP A 83 -1.39 11.87 -4.68
N GLU A 84 -2.08 11.02 -3.91
CA GLU A 84 -3.54 11.02 -3.76
C GLU A 84 -3.92 10.96 -2.27
N PRO A 85 -5.12 11.40 -1.89
CA PRO A 85 -5.64 11.25 -0.54
C PRO A 85 -5.76 9.80 -0.12
N LEU A 86 -4.99 9.45 0.90
CA LEU A 86 -4.93 8.12 1.44
C LEU A 86 -4.52 8.15 2.91
N SER A 87 -4.87 7.09 3.64
CA SER A 87 -4.25 6.78 4.93
C SER A 87 -3.21 5.70 4.71
N VAL A 88 -2.12 5.75 5.49
CA VAL A 88 -1.11 4.69 5.54
C VAL A 88 -1.06 4.14 6.96
N THR A 89 -1.13 2.82 7.08
CA THR A 89 -0.88 2.09 8.33
C THR A 89 0.33 1.19 8.12
N ILE A 90 1.30 1.29 9.02
CA ILE A 90 2.49 0.43 9.04
C ILE A 90 2.46 -0.28 10.39
N SER A 91 2.37 -1.61 10.34
CA SER A 91 2.25 -2.46 11.53
C SER A 91 3.37 -3.49 11.52
N PRO A 92 4.53 -3.19 12.13
CA PRO A 92 5.64 -4.14 12.23
C PRO A 92 5.25 -5.44 12.94
N SER A 93 4.39 -5.37 13.96
CA SER A 93 3.92 -6.54 14.70
C SER A 93 3.05 -7.48 13.87
N GLU A 94 2.35 -6.96 12.87
CA GLU A 94 1.49 -7.75 11.98
C GLU A 94 2.18 -8.08 10.65
N ASP A 95 3.37 -7.51 10.42
CA ASP A 95 4.10 -7.59 9.16
C ASP A 95 3.21 -7.09 8.00
N LEU A 96 2.81 -5.81 8.09
CA LEU A 96 1.81 -5.18 7.22
C LEU A 96 2.12 -3.72 6.91
N ILE A 97 1.99 -3.36 5.63
CA ILE A 97 1.67 -2.01 5.16
C ILE A 97 0.26 -2.06 4.56
N CYS A 98 -0.61 -1.14 4.98
CA CYS A 98 -1.95 -0.99 4.44
C CYS A 98 -2.22 0.48 4.06
N LEU A 99 -2.63 0.72 2.83
CA LEU A 99 -3.11 2.01 2.35
C LEU A 99 -4.61 1.95 2.18
N THR A 100 -5.34 2.98 2.63
CA THR A 100 -6.75 3.15 2.28
C THR A 100 -6.88 4.38 1.41
N ARG A 101 -7.43 4.23 0.20
CA ARG A 101 -7.69 5.34 -0.72
C ARG A 101 -9.09 5.88 -0.50
N PHE A 102 -9.24 7.20 -0.54
CA PHE A 102 -10.52 7.87 -0.32
C PHE A 102 -11.00 8.62 -1.56
N ARG A 103 -12.32 8.71 -1.73
CA ARG A 103 -12.93 9.65 -2.67
C ARG A 103 -12.74 11.07 -2.15
N LEU A 104 -12.24 11.97 -2.99
CA LEU A 104 -12.37 13.39 -2.74
C LEU A 104 -13.82 13.79 -3.01
N GLY A 105 -14.44 14.47 -2.05
CA GLY A 105 -15.75 15.10 -2.21
C GLY A 105 -15.70 16.33 -3.09
#